data_AF-Q95Z50-F1
#
_entry.id   AF-Q95Z50-F1
#
_cell.length_a   1.000
_cell.length_b   1.000
_cell.length_c   1.000
_cell.angle_alpha   90.00
_cell.angle_beta   90.00
_cell.angle_gamma   90.00
#
_symmetry.space_group_name_H-M   'P 1'
#
loop_
_entity.id
_entity.type
_entity.pdbx_description
1 polymer ?
#
loop_
_entity_poly.entity_id
_entity_poly.type
_entity_poly.pdbx_seq_one_letter_code
_entity_poly.pdbx_strand_id
1 'polypeptide(L)'
;DIGDIIRGKDLYRGGGRGRKQLEENLQKIFGNIYNELTTSGRNVDKAKERYKGDADNNYFQLREDWWDANRHTVWEAITCKAEQNNKYFRDACSTGTPTHEKCRCVNRADVPTYFDYVPQYLR
;
A
#
# COMPACT_ATOMS: atom_id res chain seq x y z
N ASP A 1 -2.89 -7.79 2.86
CA ASP A 1 -4.18 -7.34 3.42
C ASP A 1 -4.29 -5.85 3.65
N ILE A 2 -3.45 -5.20 4.46
CA ILE A 2 -3.54 -3.73 4.70
C ILE A 2 -3.62 -2.93 3.40
N GLY A 3 -2.76 -3.26 2.41
CA GLY A 3 -2.81 -2.61 1.10
C GLY A 3 -4.14 -2.79 0.37
N ASP A 4 -4.82 -3.94 0.51
CA ASP A 4 -6.12 -4.16 -0.13
C ASP A 4 -7.24 -3.39 0.57
N ILE A 5 -7.14 -3.22 1.90
CA ILE A 5 -8.07 -2.39 2.67
C ILE A 5 -7.96 -0.93 2.22
N ILE A 6 -6.73 -0.39 2.18
CA ILE A 6 -6.49 1.00 1.74
C ILE A 6 -7.00 1.22 0.31
N ARG A 7 -6.75 0.25 -0.59
CA ARG A 7 -7.13 0.31 -2.00
C ARG A 7 -8.58 -0.09 -2.30
N GLY A 8 -9.36 -0.47 -1.29
CA GLY A 8 -10.74 -0.91 -1.47
C GLY A 8 -10.90 -2.25 -2.22
N LYS A 9 -9.84 -3.06 -2.28
CA LYS A 9 -9.79 -4.39 -2.93
C LYS A 9 -10.03 -5.54 -1.96
N ASP A 10 -10.13 -5.26 -0.67
CA ASP A 10 -10.30 -6.29 0.36
C ASP A 10 -11.66 -6.99 0.24
N LEU A 11 -11.64 -8.33 0.18
CA LEU A 11 -12.79 -9.22 -0.02
C LEU A 11 -13.46 -9.66 1.28
N TYR A 12 -12.93 -9.29 2.45
CA TYR A 12 -13.43 -9.78 3.73
C TYR A 12 -14.83 -9.25 4.04
N ARG A 13 -15.88 -10.03 3.77
CA ARG A 13 -17.27 -9.58 3.99
C ARG A 13 -17.72 -9.55 5.46
N GLY A 14 -16.88 -10.01 6.40
CA GLY A 14 -17.14 -9.93 7.83
C GLY A 14 -16.87 -8.53 8.41
N GLY A 15 -17.28 -8.29 9.66
CA GLY A 15 -16.92 -7.06 10.41
C GLY A 15 -18.04 -6.04 10.61
N GLY A 16 -19.24 -6.26 10.06
CA GLY A 16 -20.45 -5.50 10.38
C GLY A 16 -20.25 -3.98 10.32
N ARG A 17 -20.68 -3.28 11.38
CA ARG A 17 -20.60 -1.80 11.46
C ARG A 17 -19.18 -1.25 11.41
N GLY A 18 -18.20 -1.97 11.97
CA GLY A 18 -16.81 -1.49 12.06
C GLY A 18 -16.13 -1.38 10.69
N ARG A 19 -16.37 -2.36 9.80
CA ARG A 19 -15.86 -2.32 8.42
C ARG A 19 -16.47 -1.16 7.63
N LYS A 20 -17.79 -0.96 7.76
CA LYS A 20 -18.48 0.14 7.09
C LYS A 20 -17.92 1.49 7.54
N GLN A 21 -17.73 1.67 8.84
CA GLN A 21 -17.14 2.90 9.40
C GLN A 21 -15.71 3.12 8.90
N LEU A 22 -14.90 2.06 8.79
CA LEU A 22 -13.56 2.15 8.24
C LEU A 22 -13.59 2.63 6.77
N GLU A 23 -14.42 2.02 5.93
CA GLU A 23 -14.51 2.41 4.52
C GLU A 23 -15.04 3.84 4.34
N GLU A 24 -16.03 4.25 5.13
CA GLU A 24 -16.53 5.63 5.15
C GLU A 24 -15.46 6.64 5.56
N ASN A 25 -14.60 6.28 6.52
CA ASN A 25 -13.49 7.13 6.93
C ASN A 25 -12.42 7.22 5.83
N LEU A 26 -12.08 6.10 5.18
CA LEU A 26 -11.14 6.11 4.06
C LEU A 26 -11.69 6.96 2.89
N GLN A 27 -12.98 6.82 2.57
CA GLN A 27 -13.67 7.66 1.59
C GLN A 27 -13.52 9.15 1.88
N LYS A 28 -13.76 9.56 3.13
CA LYS A 28 -13.61 10.96 3.55
C LYS A 28 -12.17 11.45 3.43
N ILE A 29 -11.21 10.65 3.88
CA ILE A 29 -9.78 10.99 3.82
C ILE A 29 -9.35 11.17 2.36
N PHE A 30 -9.64 10.21 1.49
CA PHE A 30 -9.25 10.29 0.08
C PHE A 30 -10.02 11.37 -0.69
N GLY A 31 -11.26 11.68 -0.30
CA GLY A 31 -11.99 12.83 -0.83
C GLY A 31 -11.33 14.16 -0.48
N ASN A 32 -10.83 14.32 0.75
CA ASN A 32 -10.08 15.51 1.13
C ASN A 32 -8.75 15.62 0.36
N ILE A 33 -8.00 14.52 0.25
CA ILE A 33 -6.75 14.47 -0.53
C ILE A 33 -7.01 14.83 -2.00
N TYR A 34 -8.04 14.24 -2.61
CA TYR A 34 -8.44 14.55 -3.99
C TYR A 34 -8.75 16.04 -4.15
N ASN A 35 -9.53 16.61 -3.22
CA ASN A 35 -9.86 18.04 -3.26
C ASN A 35 -8.61 18.91 -3.17
N GLU A 36 -7.68 18.63 -2.25
CA GLU A 36 -6.43 19.40 -2.13
C GLU A 36 -5.58 19.29 -3.42
N LEU A 37 -5.41 18.08 -3.95
CA LEU A 37 -4.65 17.84 -5.18
C LEU A 37 -5.25 18.55 -6.39
N THR A 38 -6.58 18.66 -6.46
CA THR A 38 -7.31 19.25 -7.60
C THR A 38 -7.71 20.71 -7.40
N THR A 39 -7.42 21.34 -6.26
CA THR A 39 -7.76 22.75 -6.02
C THR A 39 -6.57 23.63 -5.67
N SER A 40 -5.57 23.10 -4.95
CA SER A 40 -4.46 23.89 -4.40
C SER A 40 -3.07 23.28 -4.62
N GLY A 41 -2.98 22.08 -5.22
CA GLY A 41 -1.72 21.41 -5.50
C GLY A 41 -0.86 22.09 -6.58
N ARG A 42 0.44 21.77 -6.61
CA ARG A 42 1.39 22.32 -7.62
C ARG A 42 1.07 21.90 -9.07
N ASN A 43 0.31 20.82 -9.26
CA ASN A 43 0.01 20.21 -10.55
C ASN A 43 -1.51 19.98 -10.74
N VAL A 44 -2.34 20.95 -10.34
CA VAL A 44 -3.81 20.82 -10.34
C VAL A 44 -4.37 20.24 -11.63
N ASP A 45 -3.99 20.77 -12.79
CA ASP A 45 -4.58 20.33 -14.07
C ASP A 45 -4.23 18.88 -14.40
N LYS A 46 -2.98 18.47 -14.16
CA LYS A 46 -2.55 17.08 -14.32
C LYS A 46 -3.24 16.14 -13.33
N ALA A 47 -3.45 16.59 -12.09
CA ALA A 47 -4.15 15.80 -11.08
C ALA A 47 -5.63 15.60 -11.44
N LYS A 48 -6.30 16.66 -11.90
CA LYS A 48 -7.69 16.58 -12.39
C LYS A 48 -7.82 15.64 -13.58
N GLU A 49 -6.88 15.69 -14.51
CA GLU A 49 -6.87 14.80 -15.67
C GLU A 49 -6.61 13.34 -15.27
N ARG A 50 -5.58 13.09 -14.44
CA ARG A 50 -5.21 11.75 -13.98
C ARG A 50 -6.34 11.08 -13.20
N TYR A 51 -6.96 11.81 -12.26
CA TYR A 51 -8.01 11.29 -11.38
C TYR A 51 -9.42 11.67 -11.85
N LYS A 52 -9.60 11.93 -13.15
CA LYS A 52 -10.90 12.30 -13.70
C LYS A 52 -11.90 11.16 -13.51
N GLY A 53 -13.02 11.44 -12.84
CA GLY A 53 -14.06 10.45 -12.53
C GLY A 53 -13.68 9.48 -11.40
N ASP A 54 -12.56 9.71 -10.71
CA ASP A 54 -12.13 8.86 -9.60
C ASP A 54 -13.03 9.05 -8.36
N ALA A 55 -13.60 10.25 -8.18
CA ALA A 55 -14.55 10.54 -7.11
C ALA A 55 -15.80 9.63 -7.14
N ASP A 56 -16.28 9.29 -8.34
CA ASP A 56 -17.43 8.38 -8.52
C ASP A 56 -17.04 6.91 -8.30
N ASN A 57 -15.74 6.60 -8.40
CA ASN A 57 -15.17 5.27 -8.28
C ASN A 57 -14.45 5.06 -6.93
N ASN A 58 -14.88 5.76 -5.88
CA ASN A 58 -14.32 5.63 -4.54
C ASN A 58 -12.79 5.93 -4.47
N TYR A 59 -12.33 6.86 -5.32
CA TYR A 59 -10.93 7.27 -5.40
C TYR A 59 -9.98 6.11 -5.69
N PHE A 60 -10.41 5.13 -6.48
CA PHE A 60 -9.66 3.89 -6.72
C PHE A 60 -8.25 4.17 -7.25
N GLN A 61 -8.10 5.02 -8.27
CA GLN A 61 -6.78 5.33 -8.84
C GLN A 61 -5.90 6.07 -7.84
N LEU A 62 -6.46 7.07 -7.14
CA LEU A 62 -5.75 7.82 -6.12
C LEU A 62 -5.29 6.93 -4.95
N ARG A 63 -6.11 5.96 -4.54
CA ARG A 63 -5.76 4.99 -3.49
C ARG A 63 -4.65 4.03 -3.92
N GLU A 64 -4.65 3.56 -5.17
CA GLU A 64 -3.58 2.74 -5.72
C GLU A 64 -2.25 3.51 -5.76
N ASP A 65 -2.26 4.73 -6.30
CA ASP A 65 -1.08 5.60 -6.39
C ASP A 65 -0.56 5.98 -4.99
N TRP A 66 -1.46 6.24 -4.05
CA TRP A 66 -1.08 6.51 -2.66
C TRP A 66 -0.41 5.31 -2.02
N TRP A 67 -0.93 4.09 -2.24
CA TRP A 67 -0.29 2.88 -1.72
C TRP A 67 1.09 2.68 -2.34
N ASP A 68 1.23 2.83 -3.65
CA ASP A 68 2.51 2.68 -4.34
C ASP A 68 3.57 3.66 -3.80
N ALA A 69 3.18 4.91 -3.56
CA ALA A 69 4.07 5.93 -3.00
C ALA A 69 4.48 5.66 -1.54
N ASN A 70 3.58 5.10 -0.71
CA ASN A 70 3.77 5.01 0.74
C ASN A 70 4.06 3.59 1.26
N ARG A 71 3.97 2.55 0.43
CA ARG A 71 4.14 1.14 0.85
C ARG A 71 5.47 0.87 1.56
N HIS A 72 6.52 1.60 1.18
CA HIS A 72 7.85 1.49 1.81
C HIS A 72 7.82 1.95 3.27
N THR A 73 7.21 3.11 3.56
CA THR A 73 7.06 3.64 4.91
C THR A 73 6.14 2.76 5.75
N VAL A 74 5.07 2.25 5.16
CA VAL A 74 4.17 1.30 5.82
C VAL A 74 4.93 0.01 6.20
N TRP A 75 5.78 -0.50 5.31
CA TRP A 75 6.62 -1.66 5.57
C TRP A 75 7.63 -1.40 6.70
N GLU A 76 8.30 -0.25 6.69
CA GLU A 76 9.20 0.16 7.77
C GLU A 76 8.49 0.16 9.13
N ALA A 77 7.27 0.70 9.19
CA ALA A 77 6.46 0.69 10.41
C ALA A 77 6.07 -0.74 10.85
N ILE A 78 5.67 -1.62 9.91
CA ILE A 78 5.33 -3.02 10.20
C ILE A 78 6.54 -3.78 10.77
N THR A 79 7.72 -3.52 10.21
CA THR A 79 8.97 -4.21 10.58
C THR A 79 9.70 -3.59 11.78
N CYS A 80 9.18 -2.50 12.37
CA CYS A 80 9.81 -1.78 13.48
C CYS A 80 10.15 -2.67 14.69
N LYS A 81 9.37 -3.73 14.95
CA LYS A 81 9.61 -4.70 16.04
C LYS A 81 10.16 -6.05 15.56
N ALA A 82 10.58 -6.14 14.29
CA ALA A 82 11.19 -7.36 13.78
C ALA A 82 12.58 -7.53 14.40
N GLU A 83 12.81 -8.65 15.09
CA GLU A 83 14.11 -9.01 15.62
C GLU A 83 15.06 -9.47 14.50
N GLN A 84 16.36 -9.58 14.77
CA GLN A 84 17.36 -10.01 13.78
C GLN A 84 17.05 -11.37 13.12
N ASN A 85 16.33 -12.24 13.82
CA ASN A 85 15.92 -13.55 13.32
C ASN A 85 14.58 -13.53 12.57
N ASN A 86 13.83 -12.41 12.61
CA ASN A 86 12.56 -12.23 11.90
C ASN A 86 12.82 -11.80 10.46
N LYS A 87 13.50 -12.66 9.69
CA LYS A 87 13.87 -12.39 8.31
C LYS A 87 12.74 -12.81 7.36
N TYR A 88 12.41 -11.94 6.41
CA TYR A 88 11.41 -12.24 5.37
C TYR A 88 11.87 -13.37 4.44
N PHE A 89 13.17 -13.40 4.11
CA PHE A 89 13.82 -14.51 3.43
C PHE A 89 14.74 -15.24 4.41
N ARG A 90 14.79 -16.58 4.33
CA ARG A 90 15.83 -17.35 5.03
C ARG A 90 17.19 -17.10 4.38
N ASP A 91 18.26 -17.10 5.17
CA ASP A 91 19.62 -17.12 4.61
C ASP A 91 19.76 -18.42 3.81
N ALA A 92 19.99 -18.35 2.50
CA ALA A 92 20.11 -19.54 1.66
C ALA A 92 21.55 -20.02 1.47
N CYS A 93 22.53 -19.36 2.11
CA CYS A 93 23.94 -19.74 2.06
C CYS A 93 24.48 -20.07 3.45
N SER A 94 25.28 -21.13 3.55
CA SER A 94 25.99 -21.59 4.76
C SER A 94 26.93 -20.56 5.40
N THR A 95 27.08 -19.38 4.78
CA THR A 95 27.92 -18.26 5.22
C THR A 95 27.19 -17.22 6.10
N GLY A 96 25.92 -17.43 6.44
CA GLY A 96 25.17 -16.53 7.34
C GLY A 96 24.79 -15.17 6.74
N THR A 97 25.03 -15.01 5.43
CA THR A 97 24.58 -13.85 4.66
C THR A 97 23.15 -14.11 4.16
N PRO A 98 22.21 -13.16 4.36
CA PRO A 98 20.95 -13.16 3.61
C PRO A 98 21.30 -13.29 2.14
N THR A 99 20.55 -14.09 1.38
CA THR A 99 20.86 -14.34 -0.03
C THR A 99 21.16 -13.04 -0.76
N HIS A 100 22.45 -12.81 -1.02
CA HIS A 100 22.87 -11.99 -2.13
C HIS A 100 22.77 -12.89 -3.34
N GLU A 101 21.96 -12.45 -4.30
CA GLU A 101 21.92 -13.00 -5.64
C GLU A 101 21.15 -14.32 -5.89
N LYS A 102 19.83 -14.31 -5.60
CA LYS A 102 18.85 -14.47 -6.71
C LYS A 102 18.47 -13.08 -7.28
N CYS A 103 19.54 -12.34 -7.54
CA CYS A 103 19.78 -11.00 -8.07
C CYS A 103 18.86 -9.83 -7.71
N ARG A 104 18.65 -9.51 -6.42
CA ARG A 104 18.20 -8.16 -6.02
C ARG A 104 18.89 -7.69 -4.75
N CYS A 105 19.54 -6.52 -4.83
CA CYS A 105 19.92 -5.75 -3.65
C CYS A 105 18.63 -5.25 -3.02
N VAL A 106 18.25 -5.78 -1.87
CA VAL A 106 17.21 -5.15 -1.06
C VAL A 106 17.91 -4.04 -0.29
N ASN A 107 17.73 -2.78 -0.69
CA ASN A 107 18.10 -1.71 0.24
C ASN A 107 17.22 -1.88 1.48
N ARG A 108 17.71 -1.54 2.67
CA ARG A 108 16.86 -1.56 3.87
C ARG A 108 15.58 -0.70 3.72
N ALA A 109 15.57 0.22 2.76
CA ALA A 109 14.44 1.06 2.39
C ALA A 109 13.42 0.38 1.45
N ASP A 110 13.76 -0.73 0.79
CA ASP A 110 12.91 -1.38 -0.21
C ASP A 110 12.01 -2.46 0.43
N VAL A 111 10.75 -2.55 0.00
CA VAL A 111 9.82 -3.61 0.43
C VAL A 111 10.24 -4.93 -0.23
N PRO A 112 10.65 -5.97 0.51
CA PRO A 112 11.16 -7.23 -0.04
C PRO A 112 10.08 -8.13 -0.65
N THR A 113 8.81 -7.70 -0.61
CA THR A 113 7.65 -8.48 -1.06
C THR A 113 6.81 -7.71 -2.06
N TYR A 114 6.07 -8.45 -2.89
CA TYR A 114 5.05 -7.95 -3.81
C TYR A 114 3.69 -8.61 -3.55
N PHE A 115 3.47 -9.21 -2.37
CA PHE A 115 2.16 -9.81 -2.05
C PHE A 115 1.03 -8.78 -2.05
N ASP A 116 1.32 -7.51 -1.86
CA ASP A 116 0.37 -6.43 -2.08
C ASP A 116 0.00 -6.22 -3.55
N TYR A 117 0.65 -6.84 -4.53
CA TYR A 117 0.21 -6.85 -5.94
C TYR A 117 -0.31 -8.22 -6.39
N VAL A 118 -0.37 -9.21 -5.50
CA VAL A 118 -1.01 -10.51 -5.76
C VAL A 118 -2.50 -10.41 -5.37
N PRO A 119 -3.44 -10.84 -6.24
CA PRO A 119 -4.87 -10.87 -5.92
C PRO A 119 -5.14 -11.57 -4.58
N GLN A 120 -5.96 -10.99 -3.71
CA GLN A 120 -6.16 -11.49 -2.34
C GLN A 120 -6.49 -12.98 -2.26
N TYR A 121 -7.29 -13.49 -3.20
CA TYR A 121 -7.70 -14.89 -3.24
C TYR A 121 -6.54 -15.87 -3.43
N LEU A 122 -5.43 -15.42 -4.03
CA LEU A 122 -4.25 -16.24 -4.34
C LEU A 122 -3.11 -16.08 -3.32
N ARG A 123 -3.29 -15.26 -2.28
CA ARG A 123 -2.26 -14.96 -1.28
C ARG A 123 -2.17 -16.02 -0.20
#